data_AF-A0A7C5TH25-F1
#
_entry.id   AF-A0A7C5TH25-F1
#
_cell.length_a   1.000
_cell.length_b   1.000
_cell.length_c   1.000
_cell.angle_alpha   90.00
_cell.angle_beta   90.00
_cell.angle_gamma   90.00
#
_symmetry.space_group_name_H-M   'P 1'
#
loop_
_entity.id
_entity.type
_entity.pdbx_description
1 polymer ?
#
loop_
_entity_poly.entity_id
_entity_poly.type
_entity_poly.pdbx_seq_one_letter_code
_entity_poly.pdbx_strand_id
1 'polypeptide(L)'
;MEASPPSQPQPPSYKEEVLAALSKLKTASMLLIIATLIASISSLSLLSIVFTFNIAAIVAAGLGTLAAALVGLILIIVAVYAFLLPSAKQFTRWRPTEFSTPSKLLRIGYIWGVAILVIALLIMIIGAATMNLLIVFSGIGIAIIGGILFLIGYIGNIVYFFKLKDAFNSTIFLVAAILLIIGIFIGITQFIAWILAFVETRAIESKITSGAIQI
;
A
#
# COMPACT_ATOMS: atom_id res chain seq x y z
N MET A 1 48.17 7.99 29.43
CA MET A 1 47.52 7.35 28.27
C MET A 1 46.04 7.25 28.62
N GLU A 2 45.28 8.31 28.38
CA GLU A 2 43.82 8.26 28.51
C GLU A 2 43.28 7.48 27.31
N ALA A 3 42.64 6.35 27.59
CA ALA A 3 41.95 5.57 26.59
C ALA A 3 40.83 6.43 25.97
N SER A 4 40.90 6.65 24.66
CA SER A 4 39.84 7.33 23.92
C SER A 4 38.51 6.59 24.14
N PRO A 5 37.43 7.32 24.46
CA PRO A 5 36.12 6.69 24.64
C PRO A 5 35.69 5.96 23.36
N PRO A 6 35.02 4.80 23.46
CA PRO A 6 34.57 4.05 22.31
C PRO A 6 33.68 4.96 21.44
N SER A 7 34.03 5.07 20.16
CA SER A 7 33.28 5.82 19.17
C SER A 7 31.83 5.36 19.18
N GLN A 8 30.94 6.24 19.65
CA GLN A 8 29.51 6.02 19.51
C GLN A 8 29.21 5.72 18.03
N PRO A 9 28.37 4.72 17.71
CA PRO A 9 28.01 4.45 16.33
C PRO A 9 27.43 5.74 15.75
N GLN A 10 28.11 6.33 14.76
CA GLN A 10 27.60 7.50 14.08
C GLN A 10 26.20 7.14 13.56
N PRO A 11 25.18 7.98 13.79
CA PRO A 11 23.87 7.75 13.20
C PRO A 11 24.06 7.61 11.68
N PRO A 12 23.39 6.64 11.03
CA PRO A 12 23.48 6.47 9.58
C PRO A 12 23.26 7.82 8.91
N SER A 13 24.09 8.14 7.91
CA SER A 13 23.98 9.41 7.20
C SER A 13 22.53 9.59 6.74
N TYR A 14 21.93 10.76 6.94
CA TYR A 14 20.55 11.04 6.50
C TYR A 14 20.33 10.67 5.03
N LYS A 15 21.38 10.79 4.20
CA LYS A 15 21.41 10.32 2.82
C LYS A 15 21.13 8.82 2.68
N GLU A 16 21.76 7.99 3.50
CA GLU A 16 21.56 6.53 3.50
C GLU A 16 20.14 6.16 3.95
N GLU A 17 19.61 6.85 4.97
CA GLU A 17 18.24 6.61 5.44
C GLU A 17 17.19 6.97 4.37
N VAL A 18 17.37 8.09 3.67
CA VAL A 18 16.47 8.49 2.58
C VAL A 18 16.59 7.56 1.39
N LEU A 19 17.80 7.16 0.99
CA LEU A 19 17.99 6.20 -0.11
C LEU A 19 17.36 4.83 0.23
N ALA A 20 17.49 4.36 1.47
CA ALA A 20 16.83 3.15 1.92
C ALA A 20 15.30 3.27 1.87
N ALA A 21 14.76 4.42 2.28
CA ALA A 21 13.33 4.67 2.28
C ALA A 21 12.76 4.75 0.85
N LEU A 22 13.46 5.42 -0.07
CA LEU A 22 13.14 5.47 -1.50
C LEU A 22 13.21 4.08 -2.13
N SER A 23 14.27 3.31 -1.86
CA SER A 23 14.39 1.94 -2.38
C SER A 23 13.21 1.06 -1.96
N LYS A 24 12.75 1.16 -0.71
CA LYS A 24 11.54 0.47 -0.24
C LYS A 24 10.26 0.98 -0.90
N LEU A 25 10.13 2.29 -1.10
CA LEU A 25 8.97 2.87 -1.80
C LEU A 25 8.90 2.40 -3.26
N LYS A 26 10.05 2.32 -3.92
CA LYS A 26 10.20 1.80 -5.29
C LYS A 26 9.73 0.34 -5.36
N THR A 27 10.22 -0.50 -4.45
CA THR A 27 9.80 -1.92 -4.38
C THR A 27 8.31 -2.06 -4.06
N ALA A 28 7.78 -1.27 -3.12
CA ALA A 28 6.35 -1.25 -2.82
C ALA A 28 5.52 -0.87 -4.04
N SER A 29 5.92 0.19 -4.74
CA SER A 29 5.23 0.67 -5.94
C SER A 29 5.24 -0.39 -7.05
N MET A 30 6.38 -1.04 -7.29
CA MET A 30 6.50 -2.12 -8.26
C MET A 30 5.56 -3.29 -7.94
N LEU A 31 5.53 -3.74 -6.68
CA LEU A 31 4.64 -4.83 -6.26
C LEU A 31 3.16 -4.44 -6.43
N LEU A 32 2.80 -3.19 -6.14
CA LEU A 32 1.42 -2.68 -6.31
C LEU A 32 1.03 -2.54 -7.78
N ILE A 33 1.96 -2.16 -8.67
CA ILE A 33 1.75 -2.20 -10.13
C ILE A 33 1.43 -3.62 -10.59
N ILE A 34 2.23 -4.60 -10.17
CA ILE A 34 2.02 -6.01 -10.53
C ILE A 34 0.68 -6.51 -9.97
N ALA A 35 0.39 -6.22 -8.70
CA ALA A 35 -0.85 -6.67 -8.06
C ALA A 35 -2.09 -6.07 -8.72
N THR A 36 -2.07 -4.79 -9.06
CA THR A 36 -3.20 -4.12 -9.74
C THR A 36 -3.38 -4.63 -11.18
N LEU A 37 -2.30 -4.99 -11.89
CA LEU A 37 -2.39 -5.68 -13.18
C LEU A 37 -3.06 -7.05 -13.05
N ILE A 38 -2.61 -7.87 -12.09
CA ILE A 38 -3.20 -9.19 -11.84
C ILE A 38 -4.69 -9.05 -11.51
N ALA A 39 -5.05 -8.12 -10.63
CA ALA A 39 -6.45 -7.85 -10.28
C ALA A 39 -7.28 -7.41 -11.50
N SER A 40 -6.72 -6.56 -12.37
CA SER A 40 -7.40 -6.08 -13.58
C SER A 40 -7.61 -7.17 -14.63
N ILE A 41 -6.60 -8.03 -14.85
CA ILE A 41 -6.73 -9.18 -15.76
C ILE A 41 -7.73 -10.19 -15.21
N SER A 42 -7.72 -10.39 -13.89
CA SER A 42 -8.67 -11.29 -13.20
C SER A 42 -10.12 -10.82 -13.36
N SER A 43 -10.38 -9.51 -13.24
CA SER A 43 -11.72 -8.96 -13.41
C SER A 43 -12.22 -9.01 -14.85
N LEU A 44 -11.35 -8.76 -15.83
CA LEU A 44 -11.68 -8.93 -17.26
C LEU A 44 -12.00 -10.39 -17.60
N SER A 45 -11.25 -11.33 -16.99
CA SER A 45 -11.52 -12.76 -17.15
C SER A 45 -12.92 -13.12 -16.64
N LEU A 46 -13.34 -12.61 -15.47
CA LEU A 46 -14.70 -12.80 -14.96
C LEU A 46 -15.78 -12.23 -15.89
N LEU A 47 -15.53 -11.09 -16.52
CA LEU A 47 -16.49 -10.49 -17.45
C LEU A 47 -16.71 -11.39 -18.68
N SER A 48 -15.65 -11.99 -19.22
CA SER A 48 -15.73 -12.89 -20.38
C SER A 48 -16.57 -14.15 -20.11
N ILE A 49 -16.60 -14.62 -18.86
CA ILE A 49 -17.36 -15.79 -18.41
C ILE A 49 -18.87 -15.59 -18.61
N VAL A 50 -19.37 -14.37 -18.35
CA VAL A 50 -20.80 -14.04 -18.45
C VAL A 50 -21.34 -14.25 -19.87
N PHE A 51 -20.48 -14.16 -20.89
CA PHE A 51 -20.88 -14.22 -22.29
C PHE A 51 -20.62 -15.58 -22.98
N THR A 52 -19.95 -16.52 -22.30
CA THR A 52 -19.43 -17.73 -22.96
C THR A 52 -20.42 -18.92 -22.92
N PHE A 53 -21.43 -18.91 -22.04
CA PHE A 53 -22.44 -19.98 -21.85
C PHE A 53 -21.90 -21.43 -21.79
N ASN A 54 -20.61 -21.61 -21.48
CA ASN A 54 -19.93 -22.91 -21.44
C ASN A 54 -19.45 -23.21 -20.01
N ILE A 55 -20.02 -24.26 -19.39
CA ILE A 55 -19.74 -24.63 -17.99
C ILE A 55 -18.26 -24.96 -17.76
N ALA A 56 -17.60 -25.67 -18.68
CA ALA A 56 -16.18 -26.00 -18.53
C ALA A 56 -15.28 -24.75 -18.57
N ALA A 57 -15.60 -23.80 -19.46
CA ALA A 57 -14.91 -22.51 -19.53
C ALA A 57 -15.17 -21.66 -18.27
N ILE A 58 -16.40 -21.67 -17.75
CA ILE A 58 -16.77 -20.99 -16.49
C ILE A 58 -15.95 -21.53 -15.32
N VAL A 59 -15.84 -22.86 -15.17
CA VAL A 59 -15.07 -23.49 -14.09
C VAL A 59 -13.58 -23.20 -14.20
N ALA A 60 -13.00 -23.37 -15.40
CA ALA A 60 -11.57 -23.13 -15.61
C ALA A 60 -11.18 -21.67 -15.36
N ALA A 61 -11.97 -20.73 -15.87
CA ALA A 61 -11.75 -19.30 -15.66
C ALA A 61 -11.98 -18.92 -14.18
N GLY A 62 -13.00 -19.47 -13.52
CA GLY A 62 -13.25 -19.24 -12.09
C GLY A 62 -12.08 -19.67 -11.20
N LEU A 63 -11.51 -20.84 -11.44
CA LEU A 63 -10.31 -21.31 -10.73
C LEU A 63 -9.09 -20.42 -11.03
N GLY A 64 -8.90 -20.02 -12.28
CA GLY A 64 -7.84 -19.10 -12.67
C GLY A 64 -7.93 -17.74 -11.99
N THR A 65 -9.14 -17.16 -11.95
CA THR A 65 -9.40 -15.90 -11.23
C THR A 65 -9.15 -16.04 -9.74
N LEU A 66 -9.56 -17.14 -9.11
CA LEU A 66 -9.31 -17.37 -7.68
C LEU A 66 -7.81 -17.44 -7.37
N ALA A 67 -7.04 -18.17 -8.18
CA ALA A 67 -5.60 -18.25 -8.03
C ALA A 67 -4.93 -16.87 -8.22
N ALA A 68 -5.33 -16.14 -9.25
CA ALA A 68 -4.81 -14.80 -9.52
C ALA A 68 -5.18 -13.79 -8.41
N ALA A 69 -6.40 -13.85 -7.88
CA ALA A 69 -6.83 -13.02 -6.76
C ALA A 69 -6.01 -13.30 -5.49
N LEU A 70 -5.72 -14.57 -5.19
CA LEU A 70 -4.85 -14.95 -4.07
C LEU A 70 -3.44 -14.40 -4.23
N VAL A 71 -2.84 -14.55 -5.41
CA VAL A 71 -1.50 -14.00 -5.70
C VAL A 71 -1.51 -12.47 -5.56
N GLY A 72 -2.49 -11.80 -6.16
CA GLY A 72 -2.63 -10.34 -6.07
C GLY A 72 -2.77 -9.86 -4.62
N LEU A 73 -3.58 -10.55 -3.80
CA LEU A 73 -3.76 -10.24 -2.39
C LEU A 73 -2.44 -10.39 -1.61
N ILE A 74 -1.71 -11.50 -1.80
CA ILE A 74 -0.41 -11.72 -1.16
C ILE A 74 0.57 -10.60 -1.54
N LEU A 75 0.63 -10.21 -2.81
CA LEU A 75 1.49 -9.13 -3.27
C LEU A 75 1.13 -7.79 -2.63
N ILE A 76 -0.16 -7.45 -2.50
CA ILE A 76 -0.61 -6.22 -1.83
C ILE A 76 -0.17 -6.23 -0.36
N ILE A 77 -0.38 -7.34 0.35
CA ILE A 77 0.01 -7.48 1.75
C ILE A 77 1.52 -7.29 1.88
N VAL A 78 2.33 -7.97 1.07
CA VAL A 78 3.78 -7.82 1.10
C VAL A 78 4.19 -6.39 0.77
N ALA A 79 3.62 -5.78 -0.28
CA ALA A 79 3.94 -4.42 -0.68
C ALA A 79 3.65 -3.41 0.43
N VAL A 80 2.48 -3.51 1.07
CA VAL A 80 2.05 -2.57 2.11
C VAL A 80 2.85 -2.79 3.39
N TYR A 81 2.86 -4.00 3.94
CA TYR A 81 3.42 -4.24 5.28
C TYR A 81 4.94 -4.40 5.29
N ALA A 82 5.54 -4.98 4.24
CA ALA A 82 7.00 -5.21 4.21
C ALA A 82 7.78 -4.02 3.63
N PHE A 83 7.16 -3.21 2.76
CA PHE A 83 7.89 -2.15 2.05
C PHE A 83 7.31 -0.75 2.28
N LEU A 84 5.99 -0.55 2.13
CA LEU A 84 5.39 0.79 2.24
C LEU A 84 5.40 1.33 3.68
N LEU A 85 4.95 0.53 4.66
CA LEU A 85 4.98 0.92 6.08
C LEU A 85 6.41 1.19 6.58
N PRO A 86 7.41 0.32 6.29
CA PRO A 86 8.79 0.57 6.70
C PRO A 86 9.43 1.76 5.98
N SER A 87 9.06 2.02 4.71
CA SER A 87 9.49 3.21 3.98
C SER A 87 9.00 4.48 4.70
N ALA A 88 7.70 4.58 4.99
CA ALA A 88 7.13 5.72 5.71
C ALA A 88 7.76 5.92 7.09
N LYS A 89 8.09 4.82 7.81
CA LYS A 89 8.82 4.89 9.08
C LYS A 89 10.24 5.43 8.93
N GLN A 90 10.97 5.06 7.87
CA GLN A 90 12.32 5.57 7.64
C GLN A 90 12.32 7.07 7.32
N PHE A 91 11.34 7.55 6.54
CA PHE A 91 11.20 8.99 6.30
C PHE A 91 10.92 9.81 7.57
N THR A 92 10.30 9.22 8.61
CA THR A 92 10.15 9.90 9.91
C THR A 92 11.47 10.17 10.64
N ARG A 93 12.53 9.43 10.33
CA ARG A 93 13.85 9.65 10.96
C ARG A 93 14.59 10.82 10.34
N TRP A 94 14.45 11.01 9.03
CA TRP A 94 14.98 12.18 8.34
C TRP A 94 14.17 13.46 8.63
N ARG A 95 12.84 13.41 8.48
CA ARG A 95 11.95 14.56 8.71
C ARG A 95 10.76 14.19 9.60
N PRO A 96 10.93 14.18 10.94
CA PRO A 96 9.90 13.72 11.87
C PRO A 96 8.64 14.59 11.88
N THR A 97 8.78 15.91 11.75
CA THR A 97 7.66 16.87 11.77
C THR A 97 6.72 16.69 10.58
N GLU A 98 7.25 16.33 9.42
CA GLU A 98 6.49 16.18 8.18
C GLU A 98 5.90 14.77 8.01
N PHE A 99 6.67 13.73 8.36
CA PHE A 99 6.30 12.34 8.04
C PHE A 99 5.68 11.55 9.21
N SER A 100 5.70 12.06 10.45
CA SER A 100 5.14 11.33 11.61
C SER A 100 3.63 11.12 11.50
N THR A 101 2.88 12.11 11.02
CA THR A 101 1.43 12.01 10.80
C THR A 101 1.07 10.96 9.74
N PRO A 102 1.56 11.04 8.48
CA PRO A 102 1.22 10.03 7.47
C PRO A 102 1.67 8.62 7.87
N SER A 103 2.84 8.48 8.53
CA SER A 103 3.32 7.18 9.03
C SER A 103 2.39 6.58 10.09
N LYS A 104 1.88 7.38 11.03
CA LYS A 104 0.90 6.93 12.03
C LYS A 104 -0.42 6.54 11.38
N LEU A 105 -0.92 7.33 10.43
CA LEU A 105 -2.16 7.05 9.71
C LEU A 105 -2.08 5.76 8.91
N LEU A 106 -0.99 5.54 8.16
CA LEU A 106 -0.72 4.29 7.43
C LEU A 106 -0.68 3.10 8.37
N ARG A 107 0.04 3.22 9.50
CA ARG A 107 0.22 2.12 10.44
C ARG A 107 -1.09 1.76 11.15
N ILE A 108 -1.81 2.75 11.68
CA ILE A 108 -3.07 2.50 12.38
C ILE A 108 -4.12 2.01 11.38
N GLY A 109 -4.28 2.70 10.26
CA GLY A 109 -5.32 2.39 9.30
C GLY A 109 -5.16 1.01 8.65
N TYR A 110 -3.96 0.67 8.17
CA TYR A 110 -3.76 -0.65 7.56
C TYR A 110 -3.65 -1.76 8.60
N ILE A 111 -2.93 -1.61 9.72
CA ILE A 111 -2.81 -2.72 10.69
C ILE A 111 -4.16 -2.98 11.37
N TRP A 112 -4.76 -1.97 12.00
CA TRP A 112 -5.99 -2.16 12.75
C TRP A 112 -7.19 -2.32 11.82
N GLY A 113 -7.23 -1.63 10.68
CA GLY A 113 -8.32 -1.78 9.73
C GLY A 113 -8.41 -3.20 9.18
N VAL A 114 -7.29 -3.77 8.74
CA VAL A 114 -7.27 -5.17 8.26
C VAL A 114 -7.57 -6.14 9.41
N ALA A 115 -7.01 -5.94 10.61
CA ALA A 115 -7.29 -6.81 11.75
C ALA A 115 -8.79 -6.84 12.10
N ILE A 116 -9.45 -5.67 12.14
CA ILE A 116 -10.89 -5.56 12.42
C ILE A 116 -11.70 -6.20 11.29
N LEU A 117 -11.32 -5.99 10.02
CA LEU A 117 -12.00 -6.63 8.88
C LEU A 117 -11.90 -8.15 8.92
N VAL A 118 -10.74 -8.70 9.31
CA VAL A 118 -10.58 -10.15 9.48
C VAL A 118 -11.47 -10.68 10.60
N ILE A 119 -11.52 -9.99 11.76
CA ILE A 119 -12.41 -10.35 12.86
C ILE A 119 -13.88 -10.29 12.43
N ALA A 120 -14.28 -9.23 11.71
CA ALA A 120 -15.62 -9.08 11.17
C ALA A 120 -15.99 -10.24 10.23
N LEU A 121 -15.06 -10.62 9.34
CA LEU A 121 -15.24 -11.74 8.43
C LEU A 121 -15.44 -13.05 9.17
N LEU A 122 -14.63 -13.33 10.20
CA LEU A 122 -14.78 -14.55 11.02
C LEU A 122 -16.14 -14.60 11.72
N ILE A 123 -16.60 -13.48 12.29
CA ILE A 123 -17.92 -13.37 12.92
C ILE A 123 -19.03 -13.66 11.90
N MET A 124 -18.93 -13.08 10.69
CA MET A 124 -19.90 -13.33 9.62
C MET A 124 -19.92 -14.81 9.18
N ILE A 125 -18.76 -15.45 9.07
CA ILE A 125 -18.67 -16.89 8.74
C ILE A 125 -19.35 -17.74 9.82
N ILE A 126 -19.07 -17.46 11.10
CA ILE A 126 -19.70 -18.18 12.23
C ILE A 126 -21.22 -17.93 12.24
N GLY A 127 -21.65 -16.69 12.02
CA GLY A 127 -23.08 -16.35 11.93
C GLY A 127 -23.80 -17.06 10.79
N ALA A 128 -23.15 -17.17 9.62
CA ALA A 128 -23.68 -17.90 8.48
C ALA A 128 -23.74 -19.41 8.74
N ALA A 129 -22.69 -19.99 9.31
CA ALA A 129 -22.63 -21.42 9.65
C ALA A 129 -23.67 -21.84 10.70
N THR A 130 -23.99 -20.94 11.63
CA THR A 130 -25.01 -21.15 12.67
C THR A 130 -26.43 -20.71 12.25
N MET A 131 -26.60 -20.22 11.01
CA MET A 131 -27.85 -19.63 10.49
C MET A 131 -28.43 -18.52 11.38
N ASN A 132 -27.60 -17.83 12.16
CA ASN A 132 -28.03 -16.80 13.09
C ASN A 132 -27.81 -15.41 12.49
N LEU A 133 -28.89 -14.79 12.02
CA LEU A 133 -28.87 -13.48 11.35
C LEU A 133 -28.34 -12.36 12.26
N LEU A 134 -28.58 -12.40 13.58
CA LEU A 134 -28.10 -11.36 14.51
C LEU A 134 -26.57 -11.29 14.55
N ILE A 135 -25.89 -12.45 14.48
CA ILE A 135 -24.43 -12.54 14.45
C ILE A 135 -23.89 -12.04 13.11
N VAL A 136 -24.59 -12.32 12.01
CA VAL A 136 -24.19 -11.80 10.69
C VAL A 136 -24.28 -10.27 10.66
N PHE A 137 -25.37 -9.68 11.17
CA PHE A 137 -25.53 -8.22 11.20
C PHE A 137 -24.51 -7.53 12.11
N SER A 138 -24.15 -8.13 13.25
CA SER A 138 -23.09 -7.57 14.11
C SER A 138 -21.74 -7.58 13.39
N GLY A 139 -21.43 -8.64 12.63
CA GLY A 139 -20.26 -8.72 11.77
C GLY A 139 -20.22 -7.62 10.72
N ILE A 140 -21.35 -7.31 10.07
CA ILE A 140 -21.46 -6.18 9.11
C ILE A 140 -21.15 -4.84 9.80
N GLY A 141 -21.69 -4.61 11.00
CA GLY A 141 -21.41 -3.39 11.77
C GLY A 141 -19.92 -3.22 12.06
N ILE A 142 -19.23 -4.29 12.47
CA ILE A 142 -17.78 -4.29 12.70
C ILE A 142 -17.02 -4.10 11.38
N ALA A 143 -17.48 -4.71 10.29
CA ALA A 143 -16.86 -4.56 8.97
C ALA A 143 -16.87 -3.09 8.50
N ILE A 144 -17.95 -2.35 8.78
CA ILE A 144 -18.03 -0.91 8.48
C ILE A 144 -16.94 -0.14 9.24
N ILE A 145 -16.77 -0.40 10.54
CA ILE A 145 -15.72 0.23 11.37
C ILE A 145 -14.33 -0.11 10.81
N GLY A 146 -14.09 -1.37 10.47
CA GLY A 146 -12.83 -1.81 9.84
C GLY A 146 -12.57 -1.14 8.49
N GLY A 147 -13.62 -0.99 7.68
CA GLY A 147 -13.57 -0.30 6.38
C GLY A 147 -13.22 1.18 6.52
N ILE A 148 -13.82 1.88 7.48
CA ILE A 148 -13.47 3.28 7.80
C ILE A 148 -12.00 3.38 8.21
N LEU A 149 -11.52 2.48 9.07
CA LEU A 149 -10.12 2.48 9.49
C LEU A 149 -9.17 2.19 8.32
N PHE A 150 -9.54 1.28 7.44
CA PHE A 150 -8.77 1.00 6.22
C PHE A 150 -8.68 2.23 5.31
N LEU A 151 -9.78 2.99 5.16
CA LEU A 151 -9.80 4.26 4.42
C LEU A 151 -8.89 5.31 5.07
N ILE A 152 -8.80 5.36 6.40
CA ILE A 152 -7.82 6.23 7.10
C ILE A 152 -6.38 5.85 6.70
N GLY A 153 -6.09 4.55 6.56
CA GLY A 153 -4.80 4.07 6.04
C GLY A 153 -4.53 4.55 4.62
N TYR A 154 -5.55 4.48 3.76
CA TYR A 154 -5.48 5.00 2.39
C TYR A 154 -5.24 6.52 2.34
N ILE A 155 -5.91 7.29 3.20
CA ILE A 155 -5.66 8.73 3.36
C ILE A 155 -4.22 8.98 3.81
N GLY A 156 -3.69 8.16 4.74
CA GLY A 156 -2.28 8.21 5.14
C GLY A 156 -1.33 8.08 3.96
N ASN A 157 -1.64 7.22 2.99
CA ASN A 157 -0.87 7.06 1.76
C ASN A 157 -0.91 8.32 0.87
N ILE A 158 -2.09 8.94 0.72
CA ILE A 158 -2.24 10.20 -0.04
C ILE A 158 -1.40 11.32 0.61
N VAL A 159 -1.53 11.50 1.93
CA VAL A 159 -0.77 12.52 2.68
C VAL A 159 0.73 12.25 2.57
N TYR A 160 1.13 10.98 2.61
CA TYR A 160 2.52 10.58 2.42
C TYR A 160 3.09 11.05 1.08
N PHE A 161 2.35 10.88 -0.03
CA PHE A 161 2.78 11.39 -1.35
C PHE A 161 2.80 12.92 -1.43
N PHE A 162 1.87 13.62 -0.79
CA PHE A 162 1.96 15.09 -0.70
C PHE A 162 3.21 15.55 0.06
N LYS A 163 3.58 14.87 1.15
CA LYS A 163 4.82 15.17 1.88
C LYS A 163 6.08 14.84 1.08
N LEU A 164 6.06 13.79 0.26
CA LEU A 164 7.15 13.53 -0.69
C LEU A 164 7.27 14.62 -1.75
N LYS A 165 6.15 15.15 -2.26
CA LYS A 165 6.15 16.32 -3.15
C LYS A 165 6.79 17.51 -2.47
N ASP A 166 6.40 17.85 -1.23
CA ASP A 166 6.97 18.99 -0.50
C ASP A 166 8.47 18.79 -0.22
N ALA A 167 8.89 17.57 0.13
CA ALA A 167 10.28 17.26 0.47
C ALA A 167 11.22 17.26 -0.74
N PHE A 168 10.76 16.77 -1.90
CA PHE A 168 11.58 16.64 -3.11
C PHE A 168 11.23 17.66 -4.21
N ASN A 169 10.30 18.59 -3.94
CA ASN A 169 9.75 19.55 -4.89
C ASN A 169 9.33 18.93 -6.23
N SER A 170 8.69 17.76 -6.17
CA SER A 170 8.32 16.99 -7.37
C SER A 170 6.82 17.06 -7.67
N THR A 171 6.50 17.60 -8.84
CA THR A 171 5.12 17.63 -9.36
C THR A 171 4.58 16.22 -9.63
N ILE A 172 5.43 15.25 -9.93
CA ILE A 172 4.99 13.87 -10.24
C ILE A 172 4.39 13.20 -9.00
N PHE A 173 4.96 13.43 -7.81
CA PHE A 173 4.35 12.94 -6.56
C PHE A 173 3.01 13.62 -6.25
N LEU A 174 2.83 14.89 -6.61
CA LEU A 174 1.52 15.55 -6.50
C LEU A 174 0.50 14.90 -7.44
N VAL A 175 0.88 14.63 -8.69
CA VAL A 175 -0.02 13.97 -9.64
C VAL A 175 -0.37 12.55 -9.15
N ALA A 176 0.60 11.81 -8.60
CA ALA A 176 0.35 10.51 -8.00
C ALA A 176 -0.63 10.60 -6.81
N ALA A 177 -0.47 11.59 -5.92
CA ALA A 177 -1.40 11.82 -4.81
C ALA A 177 -2.84 12.11 -5.29
N ILE A 178 -3.01 12.96 -6.31
CA ILE A 178 -4.32 13.28 -6.89
C ILE A 178 -4.93 12.03 -7.56
N LEU A 179 -4.14 11.25 -8.29
CA LEU A 179 -4.61 10.02 -8.92
C LEU A 179 -5.03 8.96 -7.90
N LEU A 180 -4.39 8.91 -6.73
CA LEU A 180 -4.85 8.07 -5.62
C LEU A 180 -6.20 8.54 -5.06
N ILE A 181 -6.45 9.84 -4.96
CA ILE A 181 -7.77 10.36 -4.54
C ILE A 181 -8.84 9.94 -5.55
N ILE A 182 -8.62 10.18 -6.84
CA ILE A 182 -9.54 9.76 -7.91
C ILE A 182 -9.69 8.23 -7.93
N GLY A 183 -8.61 7.53 -7.54
CA GLY A 183 -8.52 6.08 -7.48
C GLY A 183 -9.45 5.42 -6.47
N ILE A 184 -10.03 6.19 -5.55
CA ILE A 184 -11.10 5.69 -4.67
C ILE A 184 -12.34 5.31 -5.49
N PHE A 185 -12.62 6.07 -6.56
CA PHE A 185 -13.79 5.86 -7.42
C PHE A 185 -13.45 5.11 -8.71
N ILE A 186 -12.23 5.28 -9.22
CA ILE A 186 -11.81 4.72 -10.51
C ILE A 186 -10.55 3.86 -10.32
N GLY A 187 -10.71 2.54 -10.23
CA GLY A 187 -9.59 1.63 -9.93
C GLY A 187 -8.37 1.76 -10.85
N ILE A 188 -8.56 2.12 -12.14
CA ILE A 188 -7.45 2.25 -13.09
C ILE A 188 -6.49 3.40 -12.75
N THR A 189 -6.96 4.46 -12.07
CA THR A 189 -6.07 5.58 -11.74
C THR A 189 -5.10 5.22 -10.62
N GLN A 190 -5.44 4.22 -9.77
CA GLN A 190 -4.51 3.69 -8.78
C GLN A 190 -3.29 3.05 -9.47
N PHE A 191 -3.50 2.28 -10.53
CA PHE A 191 -2.42 1.69 -11.32
C PHE A 191 -1.46 2.77 -11.87
N ILE A 192 -2.02 3.83 -12.46
CA ILE A 192 -1.24 4.96 -12.98
C ILE A 192 -0.47 5.67 -11.86
N ALA A 193 -1.10 5.89 -10.70
CA ALA A 193 -0.46 6.52 -9.56
C ALA A 193 0.79 5.76 -9.09
N TRP A 194 0.72 4.44 -9.03
CA TRP A 194 1.86 3.60 -8.63
C TRP A 194 2.98 3.59 -9.66
N ILE A 195 2.66 3.67 -10.97
CA ILE A 195 3.67 3.85 -12.02
C ILE A 195 4.42 5.18 -11.82
N LEU A 196 3.70 6.28 -11.60
CA LEU A 196 4.32 7.58 -11.37
C LEU A 196 5.19 7.57 -10.12
N ALA A 197 4.71 6.97 -9.03
CA ALA A 197 5.47 6.79 -7.81
C ALA A 197 6.77 6.01 -8.05
N PHE A 198 6.73 4.93 -8.83
CA PHE A 198 7.90 4.13 -9.17
C PHE A 198 8.93 4.92 -10.00
N VAL A 199 8.48 5.59 -11.07
CA VAL A 199 9.34 6.37 -11.96
C VAL A 199 10.00 7.52 -11.20
N GLU A 200 9.24 8.24 -10.39
CA GLU A 200 9.75 9.40 -9.66
C GLU A 200 10.73 9.00 -8.55
N THR A 201 10.43 7.93 -7.82
CA THR A 201 11.32 7.40 -6.78
C THR A 201 12.67 7.02 -7.38
N ARG A 202 12.68 6.38 -8.55
CA ARG A 202 13.92 6.04 -9.28
C ARG A 202 14.68 7.28 -9.75
N ALA A 203 13.97 8.29 -10.26
CA ALA A 203 14.59 9.53 -10.71
C ALA A 203 15.25 10.29 -9.55
N ILE A 204 14.59 10.38 -8.40
CA ILE A 204 15.10 11.04 -7.20
C ILE A 204 16.29 10.26 -6.61
N GLU A 205 16.19 8.93 -6.51
CA GLU A 205 17.30 8.07 -6.07
C GLU A 205 18.56 8.32 -6.93
N SER A 206 18.41 8.39 -8.25
CA SER A 206 19.49 8.71 -9.17
C SER A 206 20.08 10.11 -8.94
N LYS A 207 19.23 11.13 -8.70
CA LYS A 207 19.66 12.51 -8.46
C LYS A 207 20.41 12.68 -7.14
N ILE A 208 20.05 11.93 -6.11
CA ILE A 208 20.73 11.93 -4.81
C ILE A 208 22.10 11.25 -4.93
N THR A 209 22.18 10.14 -5.65
CA THR A 209 23.45 9.43 -5.88
C THR A 209 24.39 10.25 -6.76
N SER A 210 23.88 10.98 -7.76
CA SER A 210 24.68 11.88 -8.61
C SER A 210 25.05 13.21 -7.94
N GLY A 211 24.57 13.47 -6.71
CA GLY A 211 24.83 14.71 -5.98
C GLY A 211 24.04 15.93 -6.47
N ALA A 212 23.07 15.75 -7.37
CA ALA A 212 22.20 16.82 -7.87
C ALA A 212 21.18 17.28 -6.82
N ILE A 213 20.84 16.42 -5.85
CA ILE A 213 20.04 16.74 -4.66
C ILE A 213 20.89 16.48 -3.43
N GLN A 214 21.07 17.49 -2.58
CA GLN A 214 21.72 17.37 -1.28
C GLN A 214 20.66 17.14 -0.20
N ILE A 215 20.92 16.19 0.70
CA ILE A 215 20.03 15.72 1.76
C ILE A 215 20.71 15.89 3.11
#